data_AF-A0A6J6IRG1-F1
#
_entry.id   AF-A0A6J6IRG1-F1
#
_cell.length_a   1.000
_cell.length_b   1.000
_cell.length_c   1.000
_cell.angle_alpha   90.00
_cell.angle_beta   90.00
_cell.angle_gamma   90.00
#
_symmetry.space_group_name_H-M   'P 1'
#
loop_
_entity.id
_entity.type
_entity.pdbx_description
1 polymer ?
#
loop_
_entity_poly.entity_id
_entity_poly.type
_entity_poly.pdbx_seq_one_letter_code
_entity_poly.pdbx_strand_id
1 'polypeptide(L)'
;MISAELNNPSSVKVIGSGLEIIRVRALLNKYSKDWQVSNHGADCLVFDLAALVNLPESAISSLDCSPDLVGAIAQERASIAQHLAAVSNIPALLSGEGRVDREIQLASTLKPYQSAAVLAITQPHLRGACLFDEQGTGKTLMAISAFATMRQEGGVDAAVVIAPKTLLSVWKKEFKTFTGTEFTVVEVTGTPQARLSLIYQKGDVHLISYESNVSDLVLTESLFSGRNTMLIVDESHLAKNPGAKRTQALTSLRNFATKALILCGTPAPNHAIDLVSQFNLADGGITFQGFHGKKGDENLFNEIANRIESNGPLIRRTKDEVLSDLADKNFEIVLCDLTGRQKNLFDDAKSELVLFLQRLDQSTFKRNLATYFQKRAALVQISISPALIGDWDFDSGKYQKLTEIVDQTLATQDGSKLIIWASYTKAIDHAASIVAKWNPVILDGRSGDTSNRQEIIRRFQEDPECRILIGNPAAAGAGITLTAASTAIYLNAPTQAAQYMQSIDRNHRIGQAAKVVNYIMLVSKGTLDLTDTQRLSAKQEAQSSLLGDVEIVNKQLRDAILELQNV
;
A
#
# COMPACT_ATOMS: atom_id res chain seq x y z
N MET A 1 45.54 -17.94 4.92
CA MET A 1 45.56 -16.85 5.91
C MET A 1 44.39 -16.00 5.54
N ILE A 2 43.35 -16.10 6.35
CA ILE A 2 42.13 -15.34 6.17
C ILE A 2 42.37 -13.90 6.62
N SER A 3 41.77 -12.93 5.94
CA SER A 3 41.77 -11.52 6.36
C SER A 3 40.43 -10.89 5.98
N ALA A 4 39.88 -10.08 6.87
CA ALA A 4 38.63 -9.37 6.66
C ALA A 4 38.81 -7.86 6.81
N GLU A 5 38.40 -7.11 5.79
CA GLU A 5 38.54 -5.65 5.71
C GLU A 5 37.23 -4.99 5.25
N LEU A 6 37.06 -3.71 5.58
CA LEU A 6 35.99 -2.91 4.98
C LEU A 6 36.29 -2.69 3.50
N ASN A 7 35.36 -3.05 2.65
CA ASN A 7 35.42 -2.75 1.22
C ASN A 7 34.86 -1.35 0.92
N ASN A 8 33.80 -0.98 1.65
CA ASN A 8 33.23 0.35 1.73
C ASN A 8 32.43 0.46 3.05
N PRO A 9 31.82 1.60 3.40
CA PRO A 9 31.14 1.76 4.69
C PRO A 9 30.05 0.74 5.00
N SER A 10 29.48 0.07 3.99
CA SER A 10 28.38 -0.89 4.16
C SER A 10 28.73 -2.33 3.76
N SER A 11 29.94 -2.60 3.26
CA SER A 11 30.34 -3.93 2.79
C SER A 11 31.72 -4.33 3.28
N VAL A 12 31.85 -5.64 3.49
CA VAL A 12 33.02 -6.33 3.99
C VAL A 12 33.59 -7.18 2.87
N LYS A 13 34.90 -7.18 2.74
CA LYS A 13 35.64 -8.07 1.87
C LYS A 13 36.50 -9.00 2.71
N VAL A 14 36.38 -10.30 2.42
CA VAL A 14 37.15 -11.35 3.05
C VAL A 14 38.00 -12.04 1.99
N ILE A 15 39.30 -12.11 2.22
CA ILE A 15 40.27 -12.80 1.37
C ILE A 15 40.83 -13.99 2.13
N GLY A 16 40.93 -15.14 1.48
CA GLY A 16 41.51 -16.35 2.06
C GLY A 16 41.50 -17.49 1.05
N SER A 17 42.10 -18.62 1.40
CA SER A 17 42.02 -19.83 0.58
C SER A 17 40.57 -20.30 0.39
N GLY A 18 40.27 -21.03 -0.68
CA GLY A 18 38.92 -21.59 -0.91
C GLY A 18 38.32 -22.36 0.29
N LEU A 19 39.14 -23.06 1.08
CA LEU A 19 38.71 -23.73 2.32
C LEU A 19 38.33 -22.74 3.44
N GLU A 20 39.07 -21.64 3.59
CA GLU A 20 38.76 -20.55 4.52
C GLU A 20 37.46 -19.84 4.10
N ILE A 21 37.28 -19.55 2.81
CA ILE A 21 36.05 -18.94 2.28
C ILE A 21 34.82 -19.83 2.51
N ILE A 22 34.95 -21.15 2.34
CA ILE A 22 33.87 -22.10 2.66
C ILE A 22 33.51 -22.05 4.16
N ARG A 23 34.50 -21.93 5.05
CA ARG A 23 34.24 -21.79 6.50
C ARG A 23 33.51 -20.50 6.83
N VAL A 24 33.90 -19.37 6.22
CA VAL A 24 33.17 -18.10 6.38
C VAL A 24 31.74 -18.23 5.90
N ARG A 25 31.51 -18.82 4.73
CA ARG A 25 30.15 -19.09 4.23
C ARG A 25 29.33 -19.92 5.20
N ALA A 26 29.91 -20.99 5.77
CA ALA A 26 29.22 -21.81 6.75
C ALA A 26 28.89 -21.03 8.03
N LEU A 27 29.79 -20.14 8.44
CA LEU A 27 29.62 -19.30 9.62
C LEU A 27 28.53 -18.24 9.39
N LEU A 28 28.57 -17.54 8.27
CA LEU A 28 27.52 -16.59 7.85
C LEU A 28 26.18 -17.32 7.67
N ASN A 29 26.14 -18.49 7.05
CA ASN A 29 24.90 -19.29 6.96
C ASN A 29 24.39 -19.80 8.32
N LYS A 30 25.26 -19.86 9.35
CA LYS A 30 24.84 -20.23 10.70
C LYS A 30 24.24 -19.06 11.46
N TYR A 31 24.83 -17.87 11.34
CA TYR A 31 24.52 -16.69 12.18
C TYR A 31 23.80 -15.55 11.44
N SER A 32 23.82 -15.55 10.10
CA SER A 32 23.31 -14.48 9.24
C SER A 32 22.84 -15.05 7.91
N LYS A 33 21.75 -15.83 7.91
CA LYS A 33 21.29 -16.64 6.77
C LYS A 33 20.85 -15.87 5.51
N ASP A 34 20.61 -14.56 5.60
CA ASP A 34 20.13 -13.71 4.48
C ASP A 34 21.21 -12.80 3.87
N TRP A 35 22.48 -13.06 4.19
CA TRP A 35 23.59 -12.33 3.62
C TRP A 35 23.68 -12.53 2.09
N GLN A 36 23.82 -11.44 1.34
CA GLN A 36 24.01 -11.49 -0.11
C GLN A 36 25.50 -11.39 -0.46
N VAL A 37 25.92 -12.18 -1.44
CA VAL A 37 27.28 -12.11 -2.00
C VAL A 37 27.27 -11.24 -3.24
N SER A 38 28.05 -10.16 -3.23
CA SER A 38 28.16 -9.26 -4.37
C SER A 38 29.24 -9.66 -5.37
N ASN A 39 30.23 -10.48 -4.95
CA ASN A 39 31.27 -10.99 -5.86
C ASN A 39 31.80 -12.38 -5.44
N HIS A 40 32.05 -13.24 -6.43
CA HIS A 40 32.51 -14.62 -6.25
C HIS A 40 33.90 -14.82 -6.87
N GLY A 41 34.94 -14.63 -6.06
CA GLY A 41 36.24 -15.24 -6.31
C GLY A 41 36.35 -16.57 -5.56
N ALA A 42 37.16 -17.51 -6.05
CA ALA A 42 37.49 -18.72 -5.28
C ALA A 42 38.14 -18.38 -3.92
N ASP A 43 38.86 -17.25 -3.89
CA ASP A 43 39.66 -16.79 -2.75
C ASP A 43 39.21 -15.42 -2.20
N CYS A 44 38.02 -14.94 -2.61
CA CYS A 44 37.50 -13.63 -2.21
C CYS A 44 35.97 -13.65 -2.09
N LEU A 45 35.48 -13.04 -1.02
CA LEU A 45 34.06 -12.92 -0.70
C LEU A 45 33.74 -11.47 -0.34
N VAL A 46 32.72 -10.87 -0.96
CA VAL A 46 32.23 -9.53 -0.61
C VAL A 46 30.76 -9.60 -0.24
N PHE A 47 30.38 -9.01 0.89
CA PHE A 47 29.03 -9.06 1.45
C PHE A 47 28.76 -7.89 2.42
N ASP A 48 27.51 -7.72 2.86
CA ASP A 48 27.13 -6.59 3.71
C ASP A 48 27.66 -6.67 5.14
N LEU A 49 28.07 -5.53 5.71
CA LEU A 49 28.54 -5.42 7.11
C LEU A 49 27.52 -5.98 8.11
N ALA A 50 26.23 -5.80 7.83
CA ALA A 50 25.12 -6.33 8.63
C ALA A 50 25.24 -7.84 8.88
N ALA A 51 25.89 -8.59 7.97
CA ALA A 51 26.08 -10.01 8.12
C ALA A 51 27.07 -10.39 9.23
N LEU A 52 28.01 -9.49 9.59
CA LEU A 52 28.95 -9.71 10.69
C LEU A 52 28.40 -9.29 12.05
N VAL A 53 27.42 -8.39 12.07
CA VAL A 53 26.86 -7.82 13.31
C VAL A 53 26.31 -8.90 14.25
N ASN A 54 25.78 -9.98 13.70
CA ASN A 54 25.15 -11.09 14.44
C ASN A 54 26.11 -12.18 14.89
N LEU A 55 27.38 -12.10 14.50
CA LEU A 55 28.34 -13.13 14.84
C LEU A 55 28.76 -13.01 16.31
N PRO A 56 28.88 -14.09 17.07
CA PRO A 56 29.49 -14.00 18.39
C PRO A 56 30.93 -13.46 18.28
N GLU A 57 31.42 -12.82 19.34
CA GLU A 57 32.81 -12.27 19.38
C GLU A 57 33.85 -13.34 19.02
N SER A 58 33.62 -14.59 19.42
CA SER A 58 34.48 -15.73 19.07
C SER A 58 34.54 -15.99 17.56
N ALA A 59 33.45 -15.75 16.83
CA ALA A 59 33.41 -15.89 15.40
C ALA A 59 34.07 -14.70 14.69
N ILE A 60 33.86 -13.47 15.17
CA ILE A 60 34.54 -12.27 14.62
C ILE A 60 36.06 -12.41 14.78
N SER A 61 36.51 -12.85 15.96
CA SER A 61 37.92 -13.09 16.25
C SER A 61 38.56 -14.14 15.31
N SER A 62 37.77 -15.04 14.74
CA SER A 62 38.25 -16.08 13.82
C SER A 62 38.47 -15.61 12.37
N LEU A 63 38.05 -14.39 12.03
CA LEU A 63 38.09 -13.83 10.66
C LEU A 63 39.33 -12.97 10.38
N ASP A 64 40.18 -12.73 11.39
CA ASP A 64 41.32 -11.80 11.32
C ASP A 64 40.91 -10.43 10.75
N CYS A 65 39.93 -9.81 11.43
CA CYS A 65 39.37 -8.53 11.04
C CYS A 65 40.37 -7.39 11.26
N SER A 66 40.52 -6.52 10.27
CA SER A 66 41.21 -5.23 10.43
C SER A 66 40.60 -4.40 11.58
N PRO A 67 41.40 -3.53 12.24
CA PRO A 67 40.89 -2.65 13.30
C PRO A 67 39.70 -1.79 12.87
N ASP A 68 39.72 -1.29 11.63
CA ASP A 68 38.63 -0.48 11.06
C ASP A 68 37.34 -1.29 10.95
N LEU A 69 37.43 -2.55 10.52
CA LEU A 69 36.27 -3.44 10.44
C LEU A 69 35.71 -3.78 11.83
N VAL A 70 36.57 -4.03 12.82
CA VAL A 70 36.12 -4.26 14.21
C VAL A 70 35.40 -3.03 14.75
N GLY A 71 35.95 -1.83 14.50
CA GLY A 71 35.33 -0.56 14.85
C GLY A 71 33.95 -0.39 14.20
N ALA A 72 33.83 -0.67 12.90
CA ALA A 72 32.57 -0.58 12.18
C ALA A 72 31.51 -1.58 12.69
N ILE A 73 31.90 -2.82 13.02
CA ILE A 73 30.98 -3.79 13.62
C ILE A 73 30.46 -3.30 14.98
N ALA A 74 31.36 -2.78 15.83
CA ALA A 74 30.98 -2.27 17.15
C ALA A 74 30.05 -1.05 17.04
N GLN A 75 30.34 -0.14 16.11
CA GLN A 75 29.49 1.03 15.83
C GLN A 75 28.11 0.63 15.33
N GLU A 76 28.03 -0.34 14.41
CA GLU A 76 26.76 -0.83 13.86
C GLU A 76 25.92 -1.52 14.95
N ARG A 77 26.54 -2.33 15.82
CA ARG A 77 25.86 -2.93 16.99
C ARG A 77 25.29 -1.88 17.93
N ALA A 78 26.07 -0.84 18.25
CA ALA A 78 25.61 0.25 19.08
C ALA A 78 24.44 0.99 18.43
N SER A 79 24.51 1.23 17.12
CA SER A 79 23.42 1.85 16.34
C SER A 79 22.14 1.01 16.39
N ILE A 80 22.21 -0.32 16.24
CA ILE A 80 21.04 -1.21 16.36
C ILE A 80 20.45 -1.17 17.76
N ALA A 81 21.29 -1.21 18.82
CA ALA A 81 20.82 -1.13 20.20
C ALA A 81 20.09 0.20 20.49
N GLN A 82 20.63 1.31 20.01
CA GLN A 82 20.00 2.63 20.12
C GLN A 82 18.68 2.69 19.32
N HIS A 83 18.65 2.09 18.14
CA HIS A 83 17.42 1.99 17.35
C HIS A 83 16.32 1.23 18.10
N LEU A 84 16.63 0.05 18.66
CA LEU A 84 15.66 -0.74 19.42
C LEU A 84 15.18 -0.01 20.68
N ALA A 85 16.05 0.72 21.37
CA ALA A 85 15.67 1.57 22.49
C ALA A 85 14.73 2.72 22.06
N ALA A 86 14.96 3.30 20.87
CA ALA A 86 14.04 4.29 20.30
C ALA A 86 12.69 3.68 19.92
N VAL A 87 12.67 2.43 19.42
CA VAL A 87 11.44 1.69 19.12
C VAL A 87 10.61 1.46 20.38
N SER A 88 11.23 1.02 21.48
CA SER A 88 10.50 0.77 22.74
C SER A 88 9.84 2.02 23.33
N ASN A 89 10.27 3.22 22.93
CA ASN A 89 9.67 4.48 23.36
C ASN A 89 8.45 4.91 22.53
N ILE A 90 8.24 4.33 21.33
CA ILE A 90 7.15 4.73 20.43
C ILE A 90 5.78 4.65 21.12
N PRO A 91 5.39 3.54 21.80
CA PRO A 91 4.07 3.46 22.44
C PRO A 91 3.80 4.58 23.46
N ALA A 92 4.80 4.91 24.29
CA ALA A 92 4.70 5.97 25.30
C ALA A 92 4.60 7.38 24.68
N LEU A 93 5.21 7.59 23.52
CA LEU A 93 5.06 8.84 22.77
C LEU A 93 3.66 8.96 22.16
N LEU A 94 3.12 7.86 21.63
CA LEU A 94 1.79 7.83 21.03
C LEU A 94 0.67 7.99 22.07
N SER A 95 0.86 7.54 23.30
CA SER A 95 -0.08 7.75 24.42
C SER A 95 -0.01 9.15 25.04
N GLY A 96 1.02 9.95 24.70
CA GLY A 96 1.26 11.27 25.27
C GLY A 96 1.90 11.25 26.67
N GLU A 97 2.31 10.09 27.17
CA GLU A 97 3.01 9.94 28.45
C GLU A 97 4.48 10.37 28.35
N GLY A 98 5.07 10.31 27.16
CA GLY A 98 6.38 10.86 26.85
C GLY A 98 6.30 12.35 26.47
N ARG A 99 6.20 13.25 27.45
CA ARG A 99 6.39 14.69 27.19
C ARG A 99 7.81 14.93 26.73
N VAL A 100 7.97 15.27 25.46
CA VAL A 100 9.24 15.79 24.92
C VAL A 100 9.03 17.27 24.64
N ASP A 101 9.72 18.14 25.37
CA ASP A 101 9.83 19.56 25.05
C ASP A 101 10.73 19.72 23.81
N ARG A 102 10.18 19.36 22.65
CA ARG A 102 10.84 19.46 21.35
C ARG A 102 9.94 20.21 20.39
N GLU A 103 10.51 21.22 19.76
CA GLU A 103 9.80 22.02 18.78
C GLU A 103 9.52 21.17 17.53
N ILE A 104 8.24 21.09 17.13
CA ILE A 104 7.81 20.36 15.94
C ILE A 104 7.41 21.39 14.87
N GLN A 105 7.94 21.23 13.67
CA GLN A 105 7.53 22.06 12.54
C GLN A 105 6.08 21.78 12.16
N LEU A 106 5.32 22.84 11.88
CA LEU A 106 3.88 22.79 11.57
C LEU A 106 3.01 22.35 12.77
N ALA A 107 3.49 22.45 14.01
CA ALA A 107 2.74 22.05 15.21
C ALA A 107 1.33 22.67 15.32
N SER A 108 1.15 23.92 14.88
CA SER A 108 -0.17 24.59 14.88
C SER A 108 -1.17 24.02 13.87
N THR A 109 -0.70 23.29 12.85
CA THR A 109 -1.52 22.63 11.83
C THR A 109 -1.82 21.18 12.21
N LEU A 110 -0.97 20.56 13.04
CA LEU A 110 -1.09 19.17 13.44
C LEU A 110 -2.16 18.98 14.52
N LYS A 111 -2.94 17.92 14.38
CA LYS A 111 -3.76 17.39 15.50
C LYS A 111 -2.86 16.72 16.54
N PRO A 112 -3.29 16.59 17.82
CA PRO A 112 -2.47 16.00 18.88
C PRO A 112 -1.86 14.63 18.54
N TYR A 113 -2.65 13.73 17.97
CA TYR A 113 -2.15 12.41 17.53
C TYR A 113 -1.10 12.55 16.41
N GLN A 114 -1.25 13.51 15.50
CA GLN A 114 -0.29 13.72 14.42
C GLN A 114 1.04 14.22 15.00
N SER A 115 1.01 15.16 15.95
CA SER A 115 2.20 15.62 16.67
C SER A 115 2.90 14.48 17.41
N ALA A 116 2.16 13.62 18.10
CA ALA A 116 2.72 12.43 18.76
C ALA A 116 3.43 11.48 17.78
N ALA A 117 2.85 11.27 16.59
CA ALA A 117 3.51 10.47 15.56
C ALA A 117 4.75 11.16 14.99
N VAL A 118 4.73 12.47 14.78
CA VAL A 118 5.93 13.21 14.35
C VAL A 118 7.04 13.09 15.39
N LEU A 119 6.74 13.18 16.69
CA LEU A 119 7.72 12.96 17.76
C LEU A 119 8.30 11.54 17.75
N ALA A 120 7.46 10.53 17.50
CA ALA A 120 7.91 9.15 17.36
C ALA A 120 8.80 8.95 16.13
N ILE A 121 8.40 9.47 14.97
CA ILE A 121 9.17 9.36 13.72
C ILE A 121 10.53 10.05 13.87
N THR A 122 10.57 11.22 14.51
CA THR A 122 11.78 12.04 14.61
C THR A 122 12.71 11.64 15.76
N GLN A 123 12.41 10.55 16.50
CA GLN A 123 13.29 10.08 17.58
C GLN A 123 14.75 9.93 17.10
N PRO A 124 15.72 10.41 17.89
CA PRO A 124 17.14 10.16 17.63
C PRO A 124 17.42 8.66 17.50
N HIS A 125 18.40 8.30 16.67
CA HIS A 125 18.83 6.92 16.41
C HIS A 125 17.79 5.96 15.80
N LEU A 126 16.51 6.33 15.74
CA LEU A 126 15.51 5.54 15.03
C LEU A 126 15.85 5.55 13.53
N ARG A 127 16.14 4.39 12.92
CA ARG A 127 16.50 4.28 11.49
C ARG A 127 15.33 4.56 10.56
N GLY A 128 14.12 4.30 11.02
CA GLY A 128 12.91 4.55 10.26
C GLY A 128 11.66 4.11 11.00
N ALA A 129 10.50 4.36 10.40
CA ALA A 129 9.20 4.01 10.95
C ALA A 129 8.20 3.58 9.89
N CYS A 130 7.31 2.67 10.28
CA CYS A 130 6.13 2.26 9.53
C CYS A 130 4.93 3.09 10.01
N LEU A 131 4.57 4.15 9.29
CA LEU A 131 3.37 4.93 9.56
C LEU A 131 2.18 4.31 8.86
N PHE A 132 1.54 3.38 9.57
CA PHE A 132 0.44 2.54 9.10
C PHE A 132 -0.92 2.98 9.63
N ASP A 133 -1.05 4.20 10.15
CA ASP A 133 -2.34 4.80 10.46
C ASP A 133 -3.34 4.63 9.32
N GLU A 134 -4.62 4.51 9.67
CA GLU A 134 -5.71 4.35 8.70
C GLU A 134 -5.71 5.48 7.66
N GLN A 135 -6.27 5.26 6.48
CA GLN A 135 -6.29 6.31 5.45
C GLN A 135 -7.09 7.52 5.93
N GLY A 136 -6.76 8.70 5.43
CA GLY A 136 -7.45 9.94 5.84
C GLY A 136 -7.01 10.52 7.19
N THR A 137 -6.12 9.87 7.94
CA THR A 137 -5.54 10.38 9.20
C THR A 137 -4.45 11.45 9.00
N GLY A 138 -4.07 11.78 7.76
CA GLY A 138 -3.10 12.84 7.46
C GLY A 138 -1.64 12.41 7.44
N LYS A 139 -1.34 11.18 7.01
CA LYS A 139 0.04 10.65 6.88
C LYS A 139 0.98 11.54 6.08
N THR A 140 0.50 12.16 4.99
CA THR A 140 1.29 13.11 4.19
C THR A 140 1.73 14.32 4.99
N LEU A 141 0.82 14.94 5.75
CA LEU A 141 1.15 16.07 6.64
C LEU A 141 2.15 15.64 7.73
N MET A 142 1.96 14.46 8.34
CA MET A 142 2.91 13.91 9.32
C MET A 142 4.30 13.69 8.72
N ALA A 143 4.39 13.16 7.49
CA ALA A 143 5.65 12.96 6.80
C ALA A 143 6.36 14.28 6.44
N ILE A 144 5.62 15.28 5.95
CA ILE A 144 6.14 16.61 5.64
C ILE A 144 6.65 17.29 6.92
N SER A 145 5.87 17.25 8.01
CA SER A 145 6.27 17.80 9.30
C SER A 145 7.49 17.10 9.89
N ALA A 146 7.58 15.76 9.80
CA ALA A 146 8.74 15.02 10.24
C ALA A 146 10.00 15.40 9.44
N PHE A 147 9.90 15.53 8.11
CA PHE A 147 11.00 16.02 7.28
C PHE A 147 11.42 17.43 7.68
N ALA A 148 10.47 18.37 7.79
CA ALA A 148 10.75 19.76 8.14
C ALA A 148 11.41 19.88 9.53
N THR A 149 10.92 19.11 10.51
CA THR A 149 11.50 19.06 11.86
C THR A 149 12.94 18.56 11.84
N MET A 150 13.20 17.42 11.17
CA MET A 150 14.55 16.88 11.06
C MET A 150 15.48 17.76 10.22
N ARG A 151 14.95 18.51 9.25
CA ARG A 151 15.70 19.46 8.43
C ARG A 151 16.17 20.65 9.26
N GLN A 152 15.30 21.18 10.13
CA GLN A 152 15.64 22.26 11.07
C GLN A 152 16.72 21.84 12.06
N GLU A 153 16.68 20.59 12.51
CA GLU A 153 17.64 20.04 13.49
C GLU A 153 18.96 19.57 12.87
N GLY A 154 19.08 19.62 11.54
CA GLY A 154 20.26 19.13 10.82
C GLY A 154 20.37 17.60 10.78
N GLY A 155 19.31 16.87 11.10
CA GLY A 155 19.26 15.40 11.02
C GLY A 155 19.16 14.87 9.59
N VAL A 156 18.57 15.67 8.67
CA VAL A 156 18.49 15.36 7.23
C VAL A 156 18.70 16.62 6.39
N ASP A 157 19.25 16.43 5.20
CA ASP A 157 19.52 17.44 4.19
C ASP A 157 18.48 17.50 3.08
N ALA A 158 17.90 16.36 2.74
CA ALA A 158 16.97 16.22 1.64
C ALA A 158 15.97 15.09 1.90
N ALA A 159 14.89 15.07 1.14
CA ALA A 159 13.96 13.96 1.08
C ALA A 159 13.80 13.43 -0.36
N VAL A 160 13.71 12.10 -0.48
CA VAL A 160 13.30 11.42 -1.70
C VAL A 160 11.98 10.72 -1.43
N VAL A 161 10.92 11.15 -2.09
CA VAL A 161 9.57 10.57 -1.97
C VAL A 161 9.33 9.64 -3.15
N ILE A 162 9.13 8.35 -2.86
CA ILE A 162 8.67 7.36 -3.83
C ILE A 162 7.17 7.14 -3.64
N ALA A 163 6.37 7.46 -4.65
CA ALA A 163 4.92 7.34 -4.58
C ALA A 163 4.32 6.86 -5.92
N PRO A 164 3.06 6.40 -5.97
CA PRO A 164 2.35 6.20 -7.24
C PRO A 164 2.38 7.47 -8.09
N LYS A 165 2.52 7.32 -9.42
CA LYS A 165 2.61 8.47 -10.34
C LYS A 165 1.50 9.50 -10.15
N THR A 166 0.28 9.05 -9.85
CA THR A 166 -0.89 9.91 -9.63
C THR A 166 -0.80 10.77 -8.36
N LEU A 167 0.05 10.39 -7.40
CA LEU A 167 0.22 11.12 -6.13
C LEU A 167 1.32 12.18 -6.18
N LEU A 168 2.22 12.18 -7.17
CA LEU A 168 3.36 13.11 -7.20
C LEU A 168 2.92 14.57 -7.19
N SER A 169 1.94 14.92 -8.03
CA SER A 169 1.37 16.28 -8.06
C SER A 169 0.66 16.65 -6.75
N VAL A 170 0.04 15.67 -6.07
CA VAL A 170 -0.61 15.86 -4.76
C VAL A 170 0.46 16.17 -3.73
N TRP A 171 1.51 15.37 -3.63
CA TRP A 171 2.66 15.63 -2.76
C TRP A 171 3.25 17.03 -2.98
N LYS A 172 3.47 17.42 -4.23
CA LYS A 172 3.98 18.76 -4.58
C LYS A 172 3.05 19.88 -4.08
N LYS A 173 1.74 19.71 -4.23
CA LYS A 173 0.73 20.66 -3.74
C LYS A 173 0.71 20.71 -2.21
N GLU A 174 0.77 19.57 -1.54
CA GLU A 174 0.75 19.47 -0.08
C GLU A 174 1.99 20.13 0.54
N PHE A 175 3.19 19.88 -0.01
CA PHE A 175 4.40 20.63 0.38
C PHE A 175 4.20 22.14 0.22
N LYS A 176 3.77 22.60 -0.95
CA LYS A 176 3.50 24.04 -1.17
C LYS A 176 2.46 24.60 -0.20
N THR A 177 1.45 23.81 0.16
CA THR A 177 0.36 24.22 1.05
C THR A 177 0.85 24.36 2.49
N PHE A 178 1.62 23.39 2.99
CA PHE A 178 2.04 23.37 4.38
C PHE A 178 3.33 24.12 4.66
N THR A 179 4.28 24.11 3.73
CA THR A 179 5.61 24.71 3.91
C THR A 179 5.85 25.92 3.01
N GLY A 180 4.84 26.37 2.26
CA GLY A 180 4.96 27.53 1.36
C GLY A 180 6.06 27.34 0.31
N THR A 181 7.06 28.23 0.35
CA THR A 181 8.23 28.21 -0.55
C THR A 181 9.53 27.86 0.19
N GLU A 182 9.45 27.32 1.40
CA GLU A 182 10.62 26.97 2.21
C GLU A 182 11.49 25.88 1.55
N PHE A 183 10.85 24.89 0.92
CA PHE A 183 11.52 23.76 0.28
C PHE A 183 11.38 23.80 -1.24
N THR A 184 12.49 23.56 -1.94
CA THR A 184 12.49 23.37 -3.39
C THR A 184 12.08 21.93 -3.72
N VAL A 185 10.84 21.77 -4.18
CA VAL A 185 10.26 20.46 -4.51
C VAL A 185 10.33 20.20 -6.02
N VAL A 186 11.04 19.14 -6.40
CA VAL A 186 11.26 18.73 -7.80
C VAL A 186 10.45 17.48 -8.10
N GLU A 187 9.55 17.57 -9.08
CA GLU A 187 8.77 16.44 -9.56
C GLU A 187 9.46 15.78 -10.76
N VAL A 188 10.06 14.62 -10.54
CA VAL A 188 10.90 13.91 -11.54
C VAL A 188 10.00 13.12 -12.49
N THR A 189 9.51 13.77 -13.53
CA THR A 189 8.59 13.18 -14.53
C THR A 189 9.02 13.52 -15.96
N GLY A 190 8.35 12.92 -16.95
CA GLY A 190 8.62 13.13 -18.37
C GLY A 190 9.51 12.06 -18.99
N THR A 191 10.16 12.39 -20.11
CA THR A 191 11.07 11.51 -20.85
C THR A 191 12.33 11.21 -20.03
N PRO A 192 13.09 10.14 -20.34
CA PRO A 192 14.34 9.86 -19.64
C PRO A 192 15.31 11.05 -19.58
N GLN A 193 15.40 11.83 -20.66
CA GLN A 193 16.25 13.03 -20.71
C GLN A 193 15.73 14.17 -19.82
N ALA A 194 14.41 14.36 -19.75
CA ALA A 194 13.81 15.32 -18.83
C ALA A 194 14.05 14.92 -17.37
N ARG A 195 13.86 13.63 -17.04
CA ARG A 195 14.08 13.10 -15.69
C ARG A 195 15.54 13.20 -15.27
N LEU A 196 16.49 12.94 -16.17
CA LEU A 196 17.92 13.17 -15.94
C LEU A 196 18.19 14.61 -15.49
N SER A 197 17.66 15.58 -16.22
CA SER A 197 17.85 17.02 -15.92
C SER A 197 17.23 17.40 -14.58
N LEU A 198 16.06 16.83 -14.25
CA LEU A 198 15.35 17.06 -12.99
C LEU A 198 16.06 16.43 -11.79
N ILE A 199 16.68 15.26 -11.96
CA ILE A 199 17.46 14.61 -10.88
C ILE A 199 18.68 15.47 -10.51
N TYR A 200 19.38 16.03 -11.49
CA TYR A 200 20.52 16.93 -11.24
C TYR A 200 20.12 18.34 -10.79
N GLN A 201 18.84 18.69 -10.85
CA GLN A 201 18.36 19.95 -10.31
C GLN A 201 18.54 19.97 -8.79
N LYS A 202 19.13 21.05 -8.28
CA LYS A 202 19.23 21.28 -6.83
C LYS A 202 17.81 21.42 -6.26
N GLY A 203 17.43 20.46 -5.41
CA GLY A 203 16.17 20.44 -4.68
C GLY A 203 16.37 19.89 -3.28
N ASP A 204 15.48 20.29 -2.38
CA ASP A 204 15.38 19.76 -1.01
C ASP A 204 14.52 18.48 -1.00
N VAL A 205 13.56 18.37 -1.93
CA VAL A 205 12.66 17.21 -2.05
C VAL A 205 12.54 16.77 -3.50
N HIS A 206 12.78 15.49 -3.77
CA HIS A 206 12.56 14.88 -5.09
C HIS A 206 11.40 13.88 -5.04
N LEU A 207 10.39 14.09 -5.89
CA LEU A 207 9.21 13.24 -6.00
C LEU A 207 9.37 12.33 -7.23
N ILE A 208 9.39 11.01 -7.01
CA ILE A 208 9.71 10.02 -8.04
C ILE A 208 8.68 8.90 -8.02
N SER A 209 8.24 8.44 -9.20
CA SER A 209 7.34 7.29 -9.27
C SER A 209 8.08 5.97 -9.07
N TYR A 210 7.39 4.95 -8.56
CA TYR A 210 7.92 3.57 -8.48
C TYR A 210 8.55 3.09 -9.79
N GLU A 211 7.88 3.33 -10.92
CA GLU A 211 8.36 2.92 -12.24
C GLU A 211 9.61 3.68 -12.67
N SER A 212 9.66 4.99 -12.39
CA SER A 212 10.81 5.83 -12.74
C SER A 212 12.05 5.46 -11.92
N ASN A 213 11.85 5.13 -10.63
CA ASN A 213 12.93 4.61 -9.78
C ASN A 213 13.52 3.30 -10.34
N VAL A 214 12.66 2.38 -10.84
CA VAL A 214 13.15 1.14 -11.45
C VAL A 214 13.93 1.40 -12.74
N SER A 215 13.45 2.32 -13.60
CA SER A 215 14.14 2.61 -14.86
C SER A 215 15.43 3.42 -14.70
N ASP A 216 15.48 4.28 -13.68
CA ASP A 216 16.54 5.28 -13.50
C ASP A 216 17.32 5.07 -12.19
N LEU A 217 17.38 3.83 -11.68
CA LEU A 217 17.89 3.52 -10.34
C LEU A 217 19.24 4.17 -10.01
N VAL A 218 20.21 4.04 -10.91
CA VAL A 218 21.56 4.62 -10.75
C VAL A 218 21.51 6.15 -10.60
N LEU A 219 20.62 6.81 -11.35
CA LEU A 219 20.44 8.26 -11.26
C LEU A 219 19.77 8.63 -9.94
N THR A 220 18.76 7.86 -9.51
CA THR A 220 18.08 8.12 -8.24
C THR A 220 18.96 7.85 -7.01
N GLU A 221 19.86 6.88 -7.06
CA GLU A 221 20.87 6.63 -6.02
C GLU A 221 21.82 7.83 -5.87
N SER A 222 22.13 8.54 -6.96
CA SER A 222 22.98 9.73 -6.92
C SER A 222 22.41 10.87 -6.08
N LEU A 223 21.09 10.90 -5.84
CA LEU A 223 20.44 11.90 -4.97
C LEU A 223 20.87 11.76 -3.49
N PHE A 224 21.29 10.57 -3.09
CA PHE A 224 21.74 10.27 -1.72
C PHE A 224 23.24 10.57 -1.52
N SER A 225 23.98 10.80 -2.60
CA SER A 225 25.43 10.97 -2.54
C SER A 225 25.80 12.25 -1.79
N GLY A 226 26.51 12.10 -0.66
CA GLY A 226 27.02 13.21 0.13
C GLY A 226 25.95 14.01 0.88
N ARG A 227 24.76 13.42 1.13
CA ARG A 227 23.65 14.07 1.84
C ARG A 227 22.98 13.11 2.82
N ASN A 228 22.61 13.61 4.00
CA ASN A 228 21.74 12.86 4.89
C ASN A 228 20.32 12.87 4.34
N THR A 229 19.86 11.78 3.75
CA THR A 229 18.59 11.79 2.99
C THR A 229 17.51 10.99 3.70
N MET A 230 16.32 11.58 3.82
CA MET A 230 15.11 10.89 4.25
C MET A 230 14.44 10.21 3.04
N LEU A 231 14.31 8.89 3.07
CA LEU A 231 13.50 8.15 2.11
C LEU A 231 12.05 8.07 2.62
N ILE A 232 11.10 8.56 1.84
CA ILE A 232 9.67 8.43 2.13
C ILE A 232 9.07 7.51 1.06
N VAL A 233 8.43 6.42 1.48
CA VAL A 233 7.78 5.47 0.56
C VAL A 233 6.28 5.50 0.82
N ASP A 234 5.51 6.07 -0.12
CA ASP A 234 4.07 6.18 -0.03
C ASP A 234 3.37 5.04 -0.78
N GLU A 235 2.30 4.51 -0.20
CA GLU A 235 1.63 3.28 -0.65
C GLU A 235 2.57 2.07 -0.73
N SER A 236 3.32 1.83 0.35
CA SER A 236 4.34 0.77 0.46
C SER A 236 3.84 -0.66 0.18
N HIS A 237 2.52 -0.90 0.21
CA HIS A 237 1.92 -2.18 -0.19
C HIS A 237 2.24 -2.55 -1.66
N LEU A 238 2.65 -1.59 -2.49
CA LEU A 238 3.14 -1.81 -3.85
C LEU A 238 4.55 -2.47 -3.89
N ALA A 239 5.27 -2.47 -2.77
CA ALA A 239 6.63 -3.02 -2.61
C ALA A 239 6.66 -4.22 -1.64
N LYS A 240 5.62 -5.06 -1.67
CA LYS A 240 5.46 -6.20 -0.75
C LYS A 240 6.28 -7.46 -1.08
N ASN A 241 6.61 -7.66 -2.36
CA ASN A 241 7.31 -8.86 -2.82
C ASN A 241 8.81 -8.58 -2.97
N PRO A 242 9.71 -9.21 -2.19
CA PRO A 242 11.16 -9.01 -2.30
C PRO A 242 11.73 -9.29 -3.70
N GLY A 243 11.13 -10.23 -4.45
CA GLY A 243 11.59 -10.58 -5.79
C GLY A 243 11.13 -9.62 -6.90
N ALA A 244 10.28 -8.63 -6.58
CA ALA A 244 9.84 -7.66 -7.57
C ALA A 244 10.88 -6.56 -7.79
N LYS A 245 11.10 -6.16 -9.05
CA LYS A 245 12.04 -5.08 -9.42
C LYS A 245 11.82 -3.77 -8.64
N ARG A 246 10.55 -3.44 -8.35
CA ARG A 246 10.18 -2.24 -7.56
C ARG A 246 10.71 -2.31 -6.14
N THR A 247 10.54 -3.45 -5.48
CA THR A 247 11.02 -3.68 -4.12
C THR A 247 12.54 -3.67 -4.08
N GLN A 248 13.20 -4.33 -5.03
CA GLN A 248 14.66 -4.34 -5.15
C GLN A 248 15.24 -2.93 -5.33
N ALA A 249 14.65 -2.13 -6.22
CA ALA A 249 15.05 -0.74 -6.43
C ALA A 249 14.89 0.11 -5.15
N LEU A 250 13.79 -0.07 -4.41
CA LEU A 250 13.58 0.60 -3.12
C LEU A 250 14.57 0.16 -2.04
N THR A 251 14.87 -1.13 -1.96
CA THR A 251 15.87 -1.67 -1.04
C THR A 251 17.25 -1.06 -1.33
N SER A 252 17.60 -0.88 -2.61
CA SER A 252 18.85 -0.20 -2.97
C SER A 252 18.89 1.24 -2.44
N LEU A 253 17.83 2.04 -2.69
CA LEU A 253 17.75 3.40 -2.14
C LEU A 253 17.81 3.42 -0.61
N ARG A 254 17.16 2.47 0.05
CA ARG A 254 17.13 2.37 1.51
C ARG A 254 18.54 2.22 2.09
N ASN A 255 19.45 1.54 1.40
CA ASN A 255 20.82 1.36 1.87
C ASN A 255 21.60 2.68 1.97
N PHE A 256 21.21 3.70 1.21
CA PHE A 256 21.82 5.02 1.24
C PHE A 256 21.05 6.03 2.11
N ALA A 257 19.85 5.69 2.57
CA ALA A 257 18.99 6.58 3.34
C ALA A 257 19.41 6.65 4.81
N THR A 258 19.52 7.87 5.34
CA THR A 258 19.76 8.12 6.78
C THR A 258 18.53 7.78 7.61
N LYS A 259 17.34 8.06 7.07
CA LYS A 259 16.05 7.82 7.70
C LYS A 259 15.07 7.28 6.67
N ALA A 260 14.24 6.31 7.02
CA ALA A 260 13.17 5.84 6.15
C ALA A 260 11.79 5.94 6.80
N LEU A 261 10.81 6.48 6.09
CA LEU A 261 9.42 6.56 6.52
C LEU A 261 8.53 5.84 5.52
N ILE A 262 7.91 4.76 5.97
CA ILE A 262 7.12 3.85 5.14
C ILE A 262 5.65 4.07 5.43
N LEU A 263 4.92 4.60 4.45
CA LEU A 263 3.52 4.99 4.58
C LEU A 263 2.61 3.96 3.92
N CYS A 264 1.63 3.48 4.68
CA CYS A 264 0.59 2.63 4.12
C CYS A 264 -0.74 2.83 4.82
N GLY A 265 -1.83 2.86 4.08
CA GLY A 265 -3.17 2.71 4.68
C GLY A 265 -3.57 1.26 4.93
N THR A 266 -2.97 0.33 4.20
CA THR A 266 -3.38 -1.09 4.13
C THR A 266 -2.16 -1.99 3.92
N PRO A 267 -1.30 -2.15 4.95
CA PRO A 267 0.04 -2.70 4.78
C PRO A 267 0.05 -4.20 4.45
N ALA A 268 -0.86 -5.02 4.97
CA ALA A 268 -0.96 -6.45 4.65
C ALA A 268 -2.27 -6.76 3.91
N PRO A 269 -2.41 -6.43 2.60
CA PRO A 269 -3.69 -6.56 1.96
C PRO A 269 -4.12 -8.02 1.74
N ASN A 270 -3.16 -8.96 1.70
CA ASN A 270 -3.44 -10.36 1.38
C ASN A 270 -2.77 -11.34 2.34
N HIS A 271 -1.54 -11.08 2.79
CA HIS A 271 -0.82 -12.00 3.69
C HIS A 271 0.09 -11.25 4.68
N ALA A 272 0.25 -11.77 5.91
CA ALA A 272 1.12 -11.19 6.94
C ALA A 272 2.58 -11.05 6.49
N ILE A 273 3.07 -12.01 5.68
CA ILE A 273 4.43 -12.00 5.11
C ILE A 273 4.72 -10.75 4.25
N ASP A 274 3.67 -10.10 3.72
CA ASP A 274 3.81 -8.85 2.95
C ASP A 274 4.33 -7.68 3.82
N LEU A 275 4.22 -7.77 5.16
CA LEU A 275 4.74 -6.78 6.10
C LEU A 275 6.26 -6.79 6.18
N VAL A 276 6.90 -7.96 6.05
CA VAL A 276 8.35 -8.12 6.24
C VAL A 276 9.14 -7.17 5.34
N SER A 277 8.79 -7.11 4.05
CA SER A 277 9.42 -6.20 3.10
C SER A 277 9.28 -4.73 3.50
N GLN A 278 8.16 -4.34 4.09
CA GLN A 278 7.89 -2.95 4.47
C GLN A 278 8.67 -2.53 5.72
N PHE A 279 8.76 -3.42 6.71
CA PHE A 279 9.60 -3.19 7.89
C PHE A 279 11.09 -3.20 7.52
N ASN A 280 11.52 -4.11 6.64
CA ASN A 280 12.90 -4.11 6.14
C ASN A 280 13.25 -2.78 5.44
N LEU A 281 12.30 -2.19 4.71
CA LEU A 281 12.47 -0.85 4.15
C LEU A 281 12.53 0.25 5.21
N ALA A 282 11.88 0.09 6.37
CA ALA A 282 11.95 1.07 7.46
C ALA A 282 13.29 1.01 8.20
N ASP A 283 13.70 -0.15 8.67
CA ASP A 283 14.81 -0.28 9.63
C ASP A 283 16.08 -0.96 9.08
N GLY A 284 16.06 -1.44 7.84
CA GLY A 284 17.16 -2.18 7.24
C GLY A 284 17.17 -3.67 7.59
N GLY A 285 16.05 -4.23 8.05
CA GLY A 285 15.88 -5.65 8.35
C GLY A 285 16.08 -6.02 9.82
N ILE A 286 16.09 -5.04 10.73
CA ILE A 286 16.32 -5.28 12.16
C ILE A 286 15.14 -6.02 12.80
N THR A 287 13.91 -5.57 12.54
CA THR A 287 12.67 -6.17 13.08
C THR A 287 12.60 -7.66 12.76
N PHE A 288 12.92 -8.02 11.52
CA PHE A 288 12.82 -9.38 10.98
C PHE A 288 14.18 -10.08 10.88
N GLN A 289 15.14 -9.70 11.71
CA GLN A 289 16.44 -10.33 11.70
C GLN A 289 16.34 -11.84 11.96
N GLY A 290 16.94 -12.63 11.07
CA GLY A 290 16.94 -14.11 11.14
C GLY A 290 15.57 -14.76 10.90
N PHE A 291 14.58 -14.00 10.42
CA PHE A 291 13.26 -14.52 10.09
C PHE A 291 13.26 -15.19 8.71
N HIS A 292 12.67 -16.39 8.62
CA HIS A 292 12.58 -17.15 7.37
C HIS A 292 11.17 -17.67 7.14
N GLY A 293 10.30 -16.77 6.68
CA GLY A 293 8.95 -17.13 6.26
C GLY A 293 8.86 -17.46 4.78
N LYS A 294 8.15 -18.54 4.46
CA LYS A 294 7.63 -18.74 3.11
C LYS A 294 6.12 -18.55 3.12
N LYS A 295 5.60 -18.00 2.02
CA LYS A 295 4.17 -17.82 1.83
C LYS A 295 3.45 -19.19 1.94
N GLY A 296 2.44 -19.27 2.82
CA GLY A 296 1.64 -20.47 3.06
C GLY A 296 2.03 -21.30 4.28
N ASP A 297 2.87 -20.77 5.17
CA ASP A 297 3.12 -21.36 6.50
C ASP A 297 2.11 -20.83 7.52
N GLU A 298 1.30 -21.72 8.10
CA GLU A 298 0.20 -21.38 9.02
C GLU A 298 0.70 -20.77 10.35
N ASN A 299 1.93 -21.07 10.78
CA ASN A 299 2.48 -20.54 12.04
C ASN A 299 3.13 -19.16 11.88
N LEU A 300 3.21 -18.65 10.65
CA LEU A 300 3.97 -17.46 10.34
C LEU A 300 3.38 -16.18 10.92
N PHE A 301 2.05 -16.14 11.03
CA PHE A 301 1.31 -14.99 11.52
C PHE A 301 1.79 -14.59 12.93
N ASN A 302 1.83 -15.54 13.86
CA ASN A 302 2.17 -15.27 15.27
C ASN A 302 3.63 -14.85 15.41
N GLU A 303 4.53 -15.47 14.65
CA GLU A 303 5.94 -15.07 14.66
C GLU A 303 6.13 -13.64 14.14
N ILE A 304 5.45 -13.29 13.04
CA ILE A 304 5.50 -11.94 12.47
C ILE A 304 4.94 -10.92 13.47
N ALA A 305 3.79 -11.22 14.06
CA ALA A 305 3.14 -10.38 15.06
C ALA A 305 4.07 -10.06 16.23
N ASN A 306 4.63 -11.10 16.86
CA ASN A 306 5.50 -10.97 18.02
C ASN A 306 6.76 -10.15 17.72
N ARG A 307 7.34 -10.32 16.52
CA ARG A 307 8.51 -9.55 16.09
C ARG A 307 8.19 -8.07 15.89
N ILE A 308 7.05 -7.77 15.26
CA ILE A 308 6.59 -6.38 15.10
C ILE A 308 6.31 -5.75 16.47
N GLU A 309 5.64 -6.46 17.36
CA GLU A 309 5.33 -5.96 18.71
C GLU A 309 6.59 -5.70 19.54
N SER A 310 7.58 -6.60 19.46
CA SER A 310 8.81 -6.49 20.24
C SER A 310 9.78 -5.45 19.69
N ASN A 311 9.95 -5.40 18.37
CA ASN A 311 11.06 -4.71 17.72
C ASN A 311 10.64 -3.79 16.56
N GLY A 312 9.37 -3.77 16.19
CA GLY A 312 8.88 -3.05 15.02
C GLY A 312 8.69 -1.55 15.30
N PRO A 313 9.26 -0.64 14.47
CA PRO A 313 9.01 0.79 14.56
C PRO A 313 7.62 1.15 13.99
N LEU A 314 6.56 0.61 14.59
CA LEU A 314 5.18 0.72 14.10
C LEU A 314 4.45 1.91 14.72
N ILE A 315 3.81 2.71 13.86
CA ILE A 315 2.83 3.71 14.25
C ILE A 315 1.52 3.36 13.55
N ARG A 316 0.52 2.91 14.31
CA ARG A 316 -0.75 2.40 13.78
C ARG A 316 -1.90 2.85 14.67
N ARG A 317 -2.79 3.67 14.12
CA ARG A 317 -4.04 4.10 14.75
C ARG A 317 -5.22 4.01 13.78
N THR A 318 -6.40 3.78 14.33
CA THR A 318 -7.67 3.80 13.58
C THR A 318 -8.28 5.20 13.55
N LYS A 319 -9.19 5.46 12.62
CA LYS A 319 -9.96 6.72 12.60
C LYS A 319 -10.76 6.89 13.88
N ASP A 320 -11.35 5.81 14.39
CA ASP A 320 -12.20 5.85 15.58
C ASP A 320 -11.40 6.23 16.84
N GLU A 321 -10.12 5.84 16.91
CA GLU A 321 -9.21 6.24 18.00
C GLU A 321 -8.84 7.74 17.97
N VAL A 322 -8.78 8.36 16.80
CA VAL A 322 -8.11 9.67 16.62
C VAL A 322 -8.97 10.78 16.04
N LEU A 323 -10.15 10.45 15.51
CA LEU A 323 -11.08 11.36 14.87
C LEU A 323 -12.50 11.15 15.44
N SER A 324 -12.77 11.74 16.61
CA SER A 324 -14.09 11.70 17.25
C SER A 324 -15.20 12.37 16.44
N ASP A 325 -14.84 13.30 15.55
CA ASP A 325 -15.79 14.16 14.83
C ASP A 325 -16.10 13.65 13.41
N LEU A 326 -15.70 12.41 13.09
CA LEU A 326 -15.94 11.83 11.78
C LEU A 326 -17.38 11.29 11.70
N ALA A 327 -17.95 11.35 10.50
CA ALA A 327 -19.30 10.85 10.25
C ALA A 327 -19.43 9.34 10.59
N ASP A 328 -20.59 8.91 11.07
CA ASP A 328 -20.87 7.47 11.22
C ASP A 328 -20.95 6.81 9.84
N LYS A 329 -20.51 5.55 9.74
CA LYS A 329 -20.68 4.74 8.51
C LYS A 329 -21.93 3.90 8.64
N ASN A 330 -22.84 4.02 7.67
CA ASN A 330 -23.99 3.12 7.56
C ASN A 330 -23.81 2.22 6.34
N PHE A 331 -23.82 0.91 6.53
CA PHE A 331 -23.67 -0.07 5.46
C PHE A 331 -24.99 -0.79 5.22
N GLU A 332 -25.48 -0.76 3.99
CA GLU A 332 -26.74 -1.39 3.58
C GLU A 332 -26.50 -2.34 2.40
N ILE A 333 -27.08 -3.54 2.48
CA ILE A 333 -27.14 -4.46 1.35
C ILE A 333 -28.55 -4.40 0.75
N VAL A 334 -28.63 -3.98 -0.51
CA VAL A 334 -29.90 -3.96 -1.25
C VAL A 334 -29.93 -5.13 -2.21
N LEU A 335 -30.85 -6.06 -1.94
CA LEU A 335 -31.04 -7.24 -2.76
C LEU A 335 -31.83 -6.89 -4.03
N CYS A 336 -31.27 -7.28 -5.18
CA CYS A 336 -31.84 -7.06 -6.50
C CYS A 336 -32.28 -8.42 -7.09
N ASP A 337 -33.49 -8.50 -7.63
CA ASP A 337 -33.93 -9.69 -8.36
C ASP A 337 -33.42 -9.64 -9.81
N LEU A 338 -32.96 -10.76 -10.37
CA LEU A 338 -32.64 -10.82 -11.81
C LEU A 338 -33.94 -10.71 -12.62
N THR A 339 -33.92 -9.95 -13.72
CA THR A 339 -35.07 -9.92 -14.64
C THR A 339 -35.24 -11.29 -15.32
N GLY A 340 -36.44 -11.62 -15.82
CA GLY A 340 -36.73 -12.96 -16.34
C GLY A 340 -35.75 -13.45 -17.42
N ARG A 341 -35.42 -12.59 -18.39
CA ARG A 341 -34.43 -12.91 -19.44
C ARG A 341 -32.99 -12.96 -18.90
N GLN A 342 -32.65 -12.07 -17.96
CA GLN A 342 -31.34 -12.05 -17.31
C GLN A 342 -31.11 -13.33 -16.49
N LYS A 343 -32.14 -13.80 -15.79
CA LYS A 343 -32.10 -15.03 -15.00
C LYS A 343 -31.85 -16.25 -15.88
N ASN A 344 -32.58 -16.40 -16.99
CA ASN A 344 -32.36 -17.52 -17.91
C ASN A 344 -30.92 -17.54 -18.44
N LEU A 345 -30.40 -16.38 -18.87
CA LEU A 345 -29.02 -16.26 -19.33
C LEU A 345 -28.00 -16.61 -18.24
N PHE A 346 -28.25 -16.18 -16.99
CA PHE A 346 -27.41 -16.51 -15.85
C PHE A 346 -27.42 -18.01 -15.55
N ASP A 347 -28.59 -18.63 -15.51
CA ASP A 347 -28.78 -20.05 -15.22
C ASP A 347 -28.13 -20.94 -16.30
N ASP A 348 -28.22 -20.54 -17.57
CA ASP A 348 -27.56 -21.23 -18.69
C ASP A 348 -26.03 -21.14 -18.57
N ALA A 349 -25.49 -19.94 -18.36
CA ALA A 349 -24.05 -19.74 -18.18
C ALA A 349 -23.51 -20.46 -16.93
N LYS A 350 -24.30 -20.51 -15.85
CA LYS A 350 -23.96 -21.22 -14.61
C LYS A 350 -23.91 -22.73 -14.87
N SER A 351 -24.93 -23.27 -15.54
CA SER A 351 -25.01 -24.68 -15.89
C SER A 351 -23.83 -25.09 -16.78
N GLU A 352 -23.46 -24.26 -17.75
CA GLU A 352 -22.29 -24.48 -18.60
C GLU A 352 -20.99 -24.54 -17.78
N LEU A 353 -20.82 -23.62 -16.82
CA LEU A 353 -19.65 -23.62 -15.93
C LEU A 353 -19.61 -24.84 -15.02
N VAL A 354 -20.75 -25.24 -14.45
CA VAL A 354 -20.84 -26.44 -13.60
C VAL A 354 -20.48 -27.69 -14.40
N LEU A 355 -21.05 -27.86 -15.60
CA LEU A 355 -20.73 -28.99 -16.49
C LEU A 355 -19.26 -28.99 -16.91
N PHE A 356 -18.69 -27.80 -17.18
CA PHE A 356 -17.26 -27.66 -17.46
C PHE A 356 -16.41 -28.17 -16.28
N LEU A 357 -16.72 -27.74 -15.04
CA LEU A 357 -15.96 -28.13 -13.86
C LEU A 357 -16.10 -29.63 -13.53
N GLN A 358 -17.29 -30.20 -13.70
CA GLN A 358 -17.55 -31.63 -13.46
C GLN A 358 -16.75 -32.57 -14.37
N ARG A 359 -16.27 -32.07 -15.51
CA ARG A 359 -15.44 -32.83 -16.46
C ARG A 359 -13.94 -32.77 -16.15
N LEU A 360 -13.53 -31.99 -15.15
CA LEU A 360 -12.13 -31.79 -14.79
C LEU A 360 -11.76 -32.59 -13.55
N ASP A 361 -10.49 -33.01 -13.48
CA ASP A 361 -9.83 -33.38 -12.22
C ASP A 361 -8.98 -32.20 -11.69
N GLN A 362 -8.40 -32.33 -10.49
CA GLN A 362 -7.60 -31.27 -9.87
C GLN A 362 -6.37 -30.85 -10.71
N SER A 363 -5.74 -31.79 -11.42
CA SER A 363 -4.55 -31.52 -12.24
C SER A 363 -4.92 -30.75 -13.51
N THR A 364 -6.05 -31.11 -14.11
CA THR A 364 -6.59 -30.50 -15.32
C THR A 364 -7.24 -29.16 -15.01
N PHE A 365 -7.84 -29.01 -13.82
CA PHE A 365 -8.33 -27.73 -13.33
C PHE A 365 -7.22 -26.69 -13.20
N LYS A 366 -6.06 -27.06 -12.63
CA LYS A 366 -4.90 -26.15 -12.56
C LYS A 366 -4.44 -25.65 -13.93
N ARG A 367 -4.55 -26.48 -14.97
CA ARG A 367 -4.25 -26.09 -16.36
C ARG A 367 -5.33 -25.20 -16.99
N ASN A 368 -6.55 -25.24 -16.45
CA ASN A 368 -7.73 -24.54 -16.98
C ASN A 368 -8.19 -23.35 -16.11
N LEU A 369 -7.35 -22.88 -15.18
CA LEU A 369 -7.68 -21.76 -14.29
C LEU A 369 -8.12 -20.50 -15.05
N ALA A 370 -7.45 -20.19 -16.18
CA ALA A 370 -7.80 -19.04 -17.00
C ALA A 370 -9.26 -19.12 -17.53
N THR A 371 -9.65 -20.27 -18.10
CA THR A 371 -11.01 -20.52 -18.59
C THR A 371 -12.05 -20.45 -17.47
N TYR A 372 -11.73 -21.03 -16.31
CA TYR A 372 -12.59 -20.94 -15.12
C TYR A 372 -12.82 -19.48 -14.70
N PHE A 373 -11.76 -18.68 -14.57
CA PHE A 373 -11.89 -17.26 -14.20
C PHE A 373 -12.64 -16.45 -15.25
N GLN A 374 -12.47 -16.74 -16.54
CA GLN A 374 -13.22 -16.09 -17.62
C GLN A 374 -14.72 -16.37 -17.50
N LYS A 375 -15.12 -17.65 -17.35
CA LYS A 375 -16.54 -18.03 -17.20
C LYS A 375 -17.16 -17.50 -15.92
N ARG A 376 -16.43 -17.55 -14.80
CA ARG A 376 -16.86 -16.95 -13.53
C ARG A 376 -17.05 -15.43 -13.66
N ALA A 377 -16.14 -14.74 -14.34
CA ALA A 377 -16.27 -13.31 -14.58
C ALA A 377 -17.47 -12.97 -15.47
N ALA A 378 -17.87 -13.87 -16.39
CA ALA A 378 -19.10 -13.70 -17.16
C ALA A 378 -20.35 -13.77 -16.27
N LEU A 379 -20.41 -14.69 -15.30
CA LEU A 379 -21.52 -14.76 -14.33
C LEU A 379 -21.67 -13.47 -13.52
N VAL A 380 -20.56 -12.92 -13.02
CA VAL A 380 -20.57 -11.62 -12.30
C VAL A 380 -20.99 -10.47 -13.22
N GLN A 381 -20.60 -10.49 -14.48
CA GLN A 381 -21.05 -9.46 -15.43
C GLN A 381 -22.55 -9.59 -15.74
N ILE A 382 -23.07 -10.82 -15.91
CA ILE A 382 -24.51 -11.06 -16.12
C ILE A 382 -25.31 -10.62 -14.89
N SER A 383 -24.82 -10.86 -13.66
CA SER A 383 -25.50 -10.42 -12.42
C SER A 383 -25.63 -8.90 -12.33
N ILE A 384 -24.69 -8.15 -12.92
CA ILE A 384 -24.78 -6.70 -13.09
C ILE A 384 -25.72 -6.34 -14.23
N SER A 385 -25.38 -6.80 -15.44
CA SER A 385 -26.16 -6.58 -16.66
C SER A 385 -25.65 -7.44 -17.83
N PRO A 386 -26.55 -8.13 -18.54
CA PRO A 386 -26.23 -8.90 -19.76
C PRO A 386 -25.46 -8.10 -20.82
N ALA A 387 -25.74 -6.80 -20.98
CA ALA A 387 -25.06 -5.93 -21.94
C ALA A 387 -23.52 -5.85 -21.77
N LEU A 388 -22.97 -6.30 -20.63
CA LEU A 388 -21.52 -6.32 -20.41
C LEU A 388 -20.84 -7.43 -21.24
N ILE A 389 -21.53 -8.56 -21.47
CA ILE A 389 -20.96 -9.74 -22.13
C ILE A 389 -21.42 -9.93 -23.58
N GLY A 390 -22.37 -9.13 -24.07
CA GLY A 390 -22.89 -9.21 -25.43
C GLY A 390 -23.92 -8.13 -25.71
N ASP A 391 -24.46 -8.11 -26.93
CA ASP A 391 -25.42 -7.11 -27.39
C ASP A 391 -26.85 -7.49 -26.99
N TRP A 392 -27.08 -7.56 -25.68
CA TRP A 392 -28.38 -7.88 -25.11
C TRP A 392 -29.15 -6.60 -24.77
N ASP A 393 -30.29 -6.42 -25.41
CA ASP A 393 -31.17 -5.25 -25.26
C ASP A 393 -32.34 -5.55 -24.31
N PHE A 394 -32.03 -5.80 -23.04
CA PHE A 394 -33.06 -5.91 -22.00
C PHE A 394 -32.52 -5.52 -20.62
N ASP A 395 -33.44 -5.05 -19.78
CA ASP A 395 -33.16 -4.51 -18.45
C ASP A 395 -32.43 -5.48 -17.51
N SER A 396 -31.68 -4.91 -16.57
CA SER A 396 -31.12 -5.62 -15.43
C SER A 396 -31.73 -5.13 -14.12
N GLY A 397 -31.93 -6.06 -13.18
CA GLY A 397 -32.55 -5.73 -11.90
C GLY A 397 -31.72 -4.76 -11.06
N LYS A 398 -30.39 -4.82 -11.17
CA LYS A 398 -29.51 -3.85 -10.49
C LYS A 398 -29.66 -2.44 -11.04
N TYR A 399 -29.81 -2.27 -12.36
CA TYR A 399 -29.98 -0.93 -12.93
C TYR A 399 -31.36 -0.35 -12.65
N GLN A 400 -32.39 -1.19 -12.60
CA GLN A 400 -33.72 -0.79 -12.11
C GLN A 400 -33.61 -0.27 -10.67
N LYS A 401 -32.98 -1.05 -9.78
CA LYS A 401 -32.79 -0.65 -8.38
C LYS A 401 -31.88 0.57 -8.22
N LEU A 402 -30.80 0.69 -9.01
CA LEU A 402 -29.94 1.86 -9.02
C LEU A 402 -30.75 3.11 -9.35
N THR A 403 -31.58 3.06 -10.39
CA THR A 403 -32.42 4.20 -10.82
C THR A 403 -33.36 4.63 -9.69
N GLU A 404 -34.04 3.67 -9.04
CA GLU A 404 -34.90 3.94 -7.89
C GLU A 404 -34.16 4.67 -6.76
N ILE A 405 -32.99 4.16 -6.35
CA ILE A 405 -32.21 4.72 -5.24
C ILE A 405 -31.67 6.11 -5.59
N VAL A 406 -31.13 6.28 -6.80
CA VAL A 406 -30.59 7.56 -7.28
C VAL A 406 -31.69 8.61 -7.31
N ASP A 407 -32.84 8.30 -7.91
CA ASP A 407 -33.95 9.24 -8.03
C ASP A 407 -34.55 9.58 -6.66
N GLN A 408 -34.72 8.59 -5.78
CA GLN A 408 -35.19 8.85 -4.41
C GLN A 408 -34.22 9.74 -3.63
N THR A 409 -32.92 9.48 -3.71
CA THR A 409 -31.92 10.23 -2.94
C THR A 409 -31.75 11.66 -3.46
N LEU A 410 -31.60 11.83 -4.77
CA LEU A 410 -31.33 13.15 -5.37
C LEU A 410 -32.57 14.05 -5.43
N ALA A 411 -33.78 13.49 -5.48
CA ALA A 411 -35.02 14.27 -5.48
C ALA A 411 -35.46 14.73 -4.09
N THR A 412 -35.10 13.98 -3.03
CA THR A 412 -35.53 14.30 -1.65
C THR A 412 -34.53 15.17 -0.90
N GLN A 413 -33.26 15.15 -1.28
CA GLN A 413 -32.19 15.90 -0.63
C GLN A 413 -31.61 16.92 -1.60
N ASP A 414 -32.03 18.18 -1.47
CA ASP A 414 -31.55 19.26 -2.32
C ASP A 414 -30.02 19.40 -2.21
N GLY A 415 -29.34 19.60 -3.34
CA GLY A 415 -27.88 19.67 -3.43
C GLY A 415 -27.09 18.39 -3.11
N SER A 416 -27.71 17.28 -2.71
CA SER A 416 -27.02 16.02 -2.39
C SER A 416 -26.24 15.45 -3.58
N LYS A 417 -25.03 14.93 -3.36
CA LYS A 417 -24.24 14.26 -4.40
C LYS A 417 -24.02 12.79 -4.08
N LEU A 418 -23.88 11.99 -5.13
CA LEU A 418 -23.72 10.53 -5.05
C LEU A 418 -22.45 10.05 -5.73
N ILE A 419 -21.89 8.95 -5.22
CA ILE A 419 -20.84 8.20 -5.89
C ILE A 419 -21.40 6.83 -6.33
N ILE A 420 -21.14 6.43 -7.56
CA ILE A 420 -21.46 5.09 -8.08
C ILE A 420 -20.15 4.37 -8.39
N TRP A 421 -19.84 3.32 -7.65
CA TRP A 421 -18.67 2.48 -7.85
C TRP A 421 -18.99 1.27 -8.73
N ALA A 422 -18.19 1.06 -9.77
CA ALA A 422 -18.29 -0.10 -10.65
C ALA A 422 -16.92 -0.56 -11.14
N SER A 423 -16.69 -1.88 -11.19
CA SER A 423 -15.38 -2.43 -11.60
C SER A 423 -15.20 -2.56 -13.11
N TYR A 424 -16.30 -2.57 -13.88
CA TYR A 424 -16.29 -2.78 -15.33
C TYR A 424 -16.57 -1.48 -16.08
N THR A 425 -15.76 -1.14 -17.08
CA THR A 425 -15.93 0.09 -17.88
C THR A 425 -17.27 0.15 -18.60
N LYS A 426 -17.74 -0.97 -19.17
CA LYS A 426 -19.09 -1.06 -19.75
C LYS A 426 -20.20 -0.81 -18.74
N ALA A 427 -20.01 -1.21 -17.48
CA ALA A 427 -20.98 -0.91 -16.42
C ALA A 427 -20.99 0.58 -16.07
N ILE A 428 -19.81 1.21 -16.05
CA ILE A 428 -19.66 2.67 -15.88
C ILE A 428 -20.39 3.41 -17.00
N ASP A 429 -20.19 3.02 -18.26
CA ASP A 429 -20.81 3.67 -19.42
C ASP A 429 -22.35 3.52 -19.40
N HIS A 430 -22.85 2.34 -19.03
CA HIS A 430 -24.28 2.10 -18.91
C HIS A 430 -24.89 2.89 -17.73
N ALA A 431 -24.24 2.87 -16.56
CA ALA A 431 -24.67 3.68 -15.43
C ALA A 431 -24.72 5.17 -15.78
N ALA A 432 -23.72 5.68 -16.50
CA ALA A 432 -23.67 7.07 -16.96
C ALA A 432 -24.85 7.43 -17.88
N SER A 433 -25.25 6.49 -18.74
CA SER A 433 -26.39 6.66 -19.64
C SER A 433 -27.72 6.74 -18.86
N ILE A 434 -27.91 5.87 -17.87
CA ILE A 434 -29.11 5.82 -17.02
C ILE A 434 -29.26 7.12 -16.21
N VAL A 435 -28.15 7.60 -15.64
CA VAL A 435 -28.17 8.77 -14.74
C VAL A 435 -27.81 10.08 -15.44
N ALA A 436 -27.85 10.11 -16.78
CA ALA A 436 -27.41 11.25 -17.59
C ALA A 436 -28.09 12.58 -17.20
N LYS A 437 -29.36 12.53 -16.78
CA LYS A 437 -30.13 13.70 -16.31
C LYS A 437 -29.52 14.41 -15.09
N TRP A 438 -28.59 13.76 -14.40
CA TRP A 438 -27.91 14.26 -13.19
C TRP A 438 -26.48 14.75 -13.45
N ASN A 439 -26.11 14.97 -14.72
CA ASN A 439 -24.81 15.47 -15.17
C ASN A 439 -23.60 14.73 -14.55
N PRO A 440 -23.48 13.40 -14.74
CA PRO A 440 -22.43 12.64 -14.11
C PRO A 440 -21.04 12.98 -14.66
N VAL A 441 -20.03 12.83 -13.82
CA VAL A 441 -18.62 12.75 -14.25
C VAL A 441 -18.08 11.34 -14.07
N ILE A 442 -17.14 10.93 -14.93
CA ILE A 442 -16.57 9.58 -14.93
C ILE A 442 -15.11 9.65 -14.46
N LEU A 443 -14.76 8.81 -13.50
CA LEU A 443 -13.39 8.64 -12.99
C LEU A 443 -12.96 7.18 -13.05
N ASP A 444 -12.43 6.76 -14.19
CA ASP A 444 -11.87 5.43 -14.40
C ASP A 444 -10.45 5.45 -15.01
N GLY A 445 -9.95 4.29 -15.45
CA GLY A 445 -8.64 4.16 -16.07
C GLY A 445 -8.49 4.87 -17.43
N ARG A 446 -9.60 5.28 -18.07
CA ARG A 446 -9.61 6.04 -19.33
C ARG A 446 -9.48 7.54 -19.12
N SER A 447 -9.60 8.01 -17.88
CA SER A 447 -9.54 9.45 -17.52
C SER A 447 -8.19 10.13 -17.81
N GLY A 448 -7.20 9.42 -18.37
CA GLY A 448 -5.99 10.03 -18.92
C GLY A 448 -5.05 10.61 -17.86
N ASP A 449 -4.50 11.80 -18.16
CA ASP A 449 -3.47 12.45 -17.35
C ASP A 449 -3.99 13.00 -16.00
N THR A 450 -3.06 13.47 -15.17
CA THR A 450 -3.38 13.94 -13.82
C THR A 450 -4.22 15.23 -13.83
N SER A 451 -4.06 16.08 -14.86
CA SER A 451 -4.80 17.33 -14.98
C SER A 451 -6.29 17.08 -15.22
N ASN A 452 -6.62 16.18 -16.16
CA ASN A 452 -8.00 15.82 -16.45
C ASN A 452 -8.70 15.23 -15.22
N ARG A 453 -8.00 14.35 -14.49
CA ARG A 453 -8.51 13.77 -13.25
C ARG A 453 -8.81 14.81 -12.18
N GLN A 454 -7.94 15.81 -12.01
CA GLN A 454 -8.17 16.91 -11.07
C GLN A 454 -9.38 17.75 -11.45
N GLU A 455 -9.59 18.02 -12.74
CA GLU A 455 -10.76 18.77 -13.20
C GLU A 455 -12.07 17.99 -12.99
N ILE A 456 -12.07 16.68 -13.23
CA ILE A 456 -13.21 15.79 -12.91
C ILE A 456 -13.59 15.89 -11.43
N ILE A 457 -12.59 15.81 -10.54
CA ILE A 457 -12.80 15.89 -9.09
C ILE A 457 -13.28 17.28 -8.69
N ARG A 458 -12.69 18.33 -9.25
CA ARG A 458 -13.06 19.72 -8.98
C ARG A 458 -14.51 19.97 -9.37
N ARG A 459 -14.90 19.57 -10.59
CA ARG A 459 -16.28 19.67 -11.07
C ARG A 459 -17.23 18.92 -10.14
N PHE A 460 -16.93 17.67 -9.78
CA PHE A 460 -17.79 16.93 -8.86
C PHE A 460 -17.93 17.58 -7.48
N GLN A 461 -16.87 18.18 -6.94
CA GLN A 461 -16.91 18.83 -5.63
C GLN A 461 -17.65 20.17 -5.68
N GLU A 462 -17.34 21.02 -6.67
CA GLU A 462 -17.71 22.44 -6.70
C GLU A 462 -18.96 22.76 -7.54
N ASP A 463 -19.25 22.02 -8.61
CA ASP A 463 -20.36 22.31 -9.54
C ASP A 463 -21.69 21.80 -8.96
N PRO A 464 -22.66 22.67 -8.62
CA PRO A 464 -23.94 22.24 -8.05
C PRO A 464 -24.76 21.37 -9.01
N GLU A 465 -24.59 21.53 -10.32
CA GLU A 465 -25.31 20.77 -11.34
C GLU A 465 -24.73 19.36 -11.52
N CYS A 466 -23.46 19.15 -11.15
CA CYS A 466 -22.82 17.84 -11.18
C CYS A 466 -23.18 17.05 -9.92
N ARG A 467 -24.20 16.19 -10.02
CA ARG A 467 -24.77 15.48 -8.86
C ARG A 467 -24.19 14.09 -8.63
N ILE A 468 -23.52 13.50 -9.64
CA ILE A 468 -23.04 12.11 -9.59
C ILE A 468 -21.59 11.99 -10.07
N LEU A 469 -20.78 11.23 -9.34
CA LEU A 469 -19.50 10.70 -9.83
C LEU A 469 -19.60 9.20 -10.01
N ILE A 470 -19.22 8.70 -11.18
CA ILE A 470 -19.16 7.27 -11.48
C ILE A 470 -17.70 6.87 -11.59
N GLY A 471 -17.26 5.95 -10.75
CA GLY A 471 -15.85 5.63 -10.59
C GLY A 471 -15.54 4.15 -10.63
N ASN A 472 -14.31 3.83 -11.05
CA ASN A 472 -13.73 2.53 -10.75
C ASN A 472 -12.92 2.62 -9.45
N PRO A 473 -13.22 1.80 -8.41
CA PRO A 473 -12.48 1.82 -7.14
C PRO A 473 -10.96 1.69 -7.31
N ALA A 474 -10.49 0.87 -8.26
CA ALA A 474 -9.08 0.72 -8.56
C ALA A 474 -8.47 1.99 -9.18
N ALA A 475 -9.23 2.70 -10.02
CA ALA A 475 -8.77 3.94 -10.64
C ALA A 475 -8.85 5.13 -9.68
N ALA A 476 -9.75 5.09 -8.69
CA ALA A 476 -9.89 6.11 -7.65
C ALA A 476 -8.98 5.88 -6.42
N GLY A 477 -8.12 4.86 -6.48
CA GLY A 477 -7.37 4.32 -5.34
C GLY A 477 -6.36 5.28 -4.70
N ALA A 478 -5.93 6.34 -5.37
CA ALA A 478 -4.84 7.19 -4.88
C ALA A 478 -5.23 8.69 -4.78
N GLY A 479 -5.27 9.22 -3.55
CA GLY A 479 -5.09 10.65 -3.25
C GLY A 479 -6.24 11.61 -3.53
N ILE A 480 -7.42 11.12 -3.91
CA ILE A 480 -8.58 11.98 -4.18
C ILE A 480 -9.45 12.17 -2.93
N THR A 481 -10.16 13.30 -2.86
CA THR A 481 -11.13 13.62 -1.81
C THR A 481 -12.48 13.83 -2.46
N LEU A 482 -13.52 13.12 -2.00
CA LEU A 482 -14.88 13.12 -2.55
C LEU A 482 -15.93 13.41 -1.46
N THR A 483 -15.62 14.32 -0.54
CA THR A 483 -16.44 14.66 0.63
C THR A 483 -17.77 15.35 0.31
N ALA A 484 -17.97 15.88 -0.91
CA ALA A 484 -19.27 16.44 -1.31
C ALA A 484 -20.40 15.41 -1.37
N ALA A 485 -20.09 14.11 -1.44
CA ALA A 485 -21.10 13.04 -1.41
C ALA A 485 -21.14 12.34 -0.05
N SER A 486 -22.34 12.19 0.48
CA SER A 486 -22.62 11.44 1.71
C SER A 486 -23.14 10.02 1.44
N THR A 487 -23.38 9.65 0.18
CA THR A 487 -23.84 8.30 -0.17
C THR A 487 -23.03 7.74 -1.34
N ALA A 488 -22.58 6.50 -1.21
CA ALA A 488 -21.88 5.74 -2.23
C ALA A 488 -22.61 4.41 -2.52
N ILE A 489 -22.86 4.13 -3.79
CA ILE A 489 -23.55 2.94 -4.28
C ILE A 489 -22.55 2.05 -5.02
N TYR A 490 -22.43 0.79 -4.65
CA TYR A 490 -21.60 -0.19 -5.35
C TYR A 490 -22.48 -1.05 -6.25
N LEU A 491 -22.27 -0.95 -7.57
CA LEU A 491 -22.92 -1.85 -8.54
C LEU A 491 -22.42 -3.29 -8.39
N ASN A 492 -21.17 -3.46 -7.95
CA ASN A 492 -20.58 -4.74 -7.64
C ASN A 492 -19.50 -4.59 -6.58
N ALA A 493 -19.28 -5.65 -5.79
CA ALA A 493 -18.17 -5.72 -4.86
C ALA A 493 -16.83 -5.64 -5.62
N PRO A 494 -15.88 -4.78 -5.20
CA PRO A 494 -14.52 -4.80 -5.71
C PRO A 494 -13.84 -6.16 -5.46
N THR A 495 -12.96 -6.57 -6.36
CA THR A 495 -12.27 -7.87 -6.24
C THR A 495 -11.17 -7.86 -5.16
N GLN A 496 -10.73 -6.68 -4.72
CA GLN A 496 -9.68 -6.48 -3.74
C GLN A 496 -10.18 -5.62 -2.57
N ALA A 497 -9.98 -6.10 -1.34
CA ALA A 497 -10.38 -5.39 -0.12
C ALA A 497 -9.68 -4.04 0.03
N ALA A 498 -8.40 -3.93 -0.37
CA ALA A 498 -7.69 -2.66 -0.36
C ALA A 498 -8.38 -1.58 -1.23
N GLN A 499 -8.85 -1.95 -2.43
CA GLN A 499 -9.57 -1.03 -3.31
C GLN A 499 -10.93 -0.63 -2.72
N TYR A 500 -11.62 -1.56 -2.07
CA TYR A 500 -12.87 -1.29 -1.39
C TYR A 500 -12.68 -0.30 -0.22
N MET A 501 -11.74 -0.57 0.68
CA MET A 501 -11.45 0.32 1.81
C MET A 501 -10.97 1.69 1.33
N GLN A 502 -10.07 1.74 0.34
CA GLN A 502 -9.66 3.00 -0.29
C GLN A 502 -10.87 3.79 -0.83
N SER A 503 -11.84 3.11 -1.44
CA SER A 503 -13.05 3.76 -1.97
C SER A 503 -13.96 4.33 -0.88
N ILE A 504 -14.13 3.63 0.25
CA ILE A 504 -14.86 4.11 1.44
C ILE A 504 -14.19 5.39 1.97
N ASP A 505 -12.87 5.38 2.05
CA ASP A 505 -12.09 6.51 2.60
C ASP A 505 -12.08 7.75 1.70
N ARG A 506 -12.66 7.70 0.49
CA ARG A 506 -12.76 8.87 -0.39
C ARG A 506 -13.80 9.87 0.09
N ASN A 507 -14.93 9.40 0.59
CA ASN A 507 -16.05 10.23 1.05
C ASN A 507 -16.27 10.16 2.57
N HIS A 508 -15.72 9.16 3.26
CA HIS A 508 -15.54 9.18 4.72
C HIS A 508 -14.17 9.75 5.08
N ARG A 509 -14.06 11.07 5.02
CA ARG A 509 -12.80 11.79 5.21
C ARG A 509 -13.05 13.10 5.96
N ILE A 510 -11.99 13.65 6.57
CA ILE A 510 -12.02 15.00 7.15
C ILE A 510 -12.53 15.98 6.09
N GLY A 511 -13.49 16.82 6.45
CA GLY A 511 -14.20 17.72 5.54
C GLY A 511 -15.56 17.18 5.05
N GLN A 512 -15.95 15.97 5.46
CA GLN A 512 -17.31 15.48 5.30
C GLN A 512 -18.25 16.26 6.24
N ALA A 513 -19.28 16.89 5.68
CA ALA A 513 -20.25 17.68 6.44
C ALA A 513 -21.44 16.85 6.94
N ALA A 514 -21.72 15.69 6.31
CA ALA A 514 -22.79 14.80 6.75
C ALA A 514 -22.44 14.10 8.05
N LYS A 515 -23.43 13.92 8.94
CA LYS A 515 -23.27 13.13 10.18
C LYS A 515 -23.14 11.63 9.93
N VAL A 516 -23.72 11.14 8.84
CA VAL A 516 -23.70 9.74 8.44
C VAL A 516 -23.34 9.65 6.97
N VAL A 517 -22.42 8.76 6.62
CA VAL A 517 -22.09 8.39 5.25
C VAL A 517 -22.66 7.01 4.96
N ASN A 518 -23.50 6.91 3.93
CA ASN A 518 -24.18 5.67 3.55
C ASN A 518 -23.43 4.93 2.45
N TYR A 519 -23.28 3.63 2.61
CA TYR A 519 -22.66 2.72 1.66
C TYR A 519 -23.65 1.63 1.28
N ILE A 520 -24.17 1.70 0.05
CA ILE A 520 -25.19 0.79 -0.45
C ILE A 520 -24.56 -0.21 -1.41
N MET A 521 -24.58 -1.50 -1.07
CA MET A 521 -24.11 -2.58 -1.93
C MET A 521 -25.28 -3.24 -2.65
N LEU A 522 -25.31 -3.14 -3.99
CA LEU A 522 -26.32 -3.83 -4.80
C LEU A 522 -25.89 -5.29 -5.03
N VAL A 523 -26.71 -6.23 -4.55
CA VAL A 523 -26.43 -7.67 -4.61
C VAL A 523 -27.55 -8.38 -5.34
N SER A 524 -27.24 -9.02 -6.47
CA SER A 524 -28.24 -9.84 -7.18
C SER A 524 -28.50 -11.15 -6.44
N LYS A 525 -29.76 -11.44 -6.11
CA LYS A 525 -30.16 -12.66 -5.38
C LYS A 525 -29.85 -13.91 -6.19
N GLY A 526 -29.39 -14.97 -5.53
CA GLY A 526 -29.04 -16.23 -6.20
C GLY A 526 -27.89 -16.07 -7.20
N THR A 527 -26.95 -15.14 -6.94
CA THR A 527 -25.75 -14.96 -7.76
C THR A 527 -24.47 -14.96 -6.91
N LEU A 528 -23.32 -14.98 -7.59
CA LEU A 528 -22.00 -14.93 -6.96
C LEU A 528 -21.76 -13.62 -6.16
N ASP A 529 -22.58 -12.59 -6.37
CA ASP A 529 -22.45 -11.29 -5.70
C ASP A 529 -22.49 -11.39 -4.18
N LEU A 530 -23.37 -12.25 -3.63
CA LEU A 530 -23.51 -12.41 -2.18
C LEU A 530 -22.22 -12.98 -1.59
N THR A 531 -21.68 -14.02 -2.22
CA THR A 531 -20.42 -14.65 -1.82
C THR A 531 -19.24 -13.67 -1.94
N ASP A 532 -19.19 -12.89 -3.03
CA ASP A 532 -18.12 -11.91 -3.22
C ASP A 532 -18.20 -10.76 -2.20
N THR A 533 -19.41 -10.32 -1.85
CA THR A 533 -19.63 -9.31 -0.80
C THR A 533 -19.23 -9.83 0.59
N GLN A 534 -19.63 -11.06 0.94
CA GLN A 534 -19.26 -11.69 2.22
C GLN A 534 -17.74 -11.87 2.33
N ARG A 535 -17.09 -12.35 1.28
CA ARG A 535 -15.61 -12.48 1.24
C ARG A 535 -14.92 -11.14 1.37
N LEU A 536 -15.47 -10.09 0.77
CA LEU A 536 -14.93 -8.75 0.87
C LEU A 536 -15.02 -8.22 2.30
N SER A 537 -16.16 -8.44 2.98
CA SER A 537 -16.34 -8.09 4.40
C SER A 537 -15.35 -8.82 5.30
N ALA A 538 -15.21 -10.15 5.14
CA ALA A 538 -14.25 -10.93 5.91
C ALA A 538 -12.79 -10.46 5.70
N LYS A 539 -12.44 -10.05 4.47
CA LYS A 539 -11.14 -9.46 4.17
C LYS A 539 -10.94 -8.09 4.80
N GLN A 540 -11.98 -7.27 4.87
CA GLN A 540 -11.93 -5.98 5.54
C GLN A 540 -11.70 -6.16 7.06
N GLU A 541 -12.45 -7.06 7.69
CA GLU A 541 -12.29 -7.37 9.12
C GLU A 541 -10.88 -7.89 9.42
N ALA A 542 -10.36 -8.80 8.59
CA ALA A 542 -8.99 -9.27 8.70
C ALA A 542 -7.96 -8.13 8.52
N GLN A 543 -8.13 -7.26 7.52
CA GLN A 543 -7.19 -6.14 7.30
C GLN A 543 -7.17 -5.13 8.44
N SER A 544 -8.26 -5.00 9.20
CA SER A 544 -8.31 -4.13 10.38
C SER A 544 -7.32 -4.57 11.47
N SER A 545 -7.00 -5.87 11.58
CA SER A 545 -6.12 -6.43 12.60
C SER A 545 -4.62 -6.37 12.28
N LEU A 546 -4.18 -5.49 11.36
CA LEU A 546 -2.81 -5.31 10.84
C LEU A 546 -2.21 -6.53 10.11
N LEU A 547 -2.51 -7.74 10.59
CA LEU A 547 -1.89 -8.99 10.22
C LEU A 547 -2.83 -9.92 9.44
N GLY A 548 -4.08 -9.53 9.21
CA GLY A 548 -5.12 -10.40 8.67
C GLY A 548 -4.75 -11.20 7.44
N ASP A 549 -4.28 -12.43 7.67
CA ASP A 549 -4.25 -13.47 6.68
C ASP A 549 -5.70 -13.81 6.36
N VAL A 550 -6.21 -13.29 5.24
CA VAL A 550 -7.21 -14.04 4.51
C VAL A 550 -6.44 -14.82 3.48
N GLU A 551 -6.15 -16.08 3.81
CA GLU A 551 -5.66 -17.01 2.81
C GLU A 551 -6.50 -16.87 1.54
N ILE A 552 -5.87 -16.36 0.48
CA ILE A 552 -6.32 -16.69 -0.86
C ILE A 552 -5.94 -18.16 -1.00
N VAL A 553 -6.87 -19.02 -0.56
CA VAL A 553 -6.83 -20.47 -0.75
C VAL A 553 -6.38 -20.71 -2.18
N ASN A 554 -5.36 -21.55 -2.37
CA ASN A 554 -5.05 -22.17 -3.65
C ASN A 554 -6.35 -22.81 -4.16
N LYS A 555 -7.12 -22.07 -4.97
CA LYS A 555 -8.51 -22.40 -5.24
C LYS A 555 -8.60 -23.83 -5.76
N GLN A 556 -9.23 -24.71 -4.98
CA GLN A 556 -9.35 -26.11 -5.35
C GLN A 556 -10.59 -26.30 -6.22
N LEU A 557 -10.61 -27.37 -7.02
CA LEU A 557 -11.79 -27.71 -7.83
C LEU A 557 -13.03 -27.85 -6.93
N ARG A 558 -12.86 -28.44 -5.74
CA ARG A 558 -13.92 -28.57 -4.74
C ARG A 558 -14.51 -27.21 -4.33
N ASP A 559 -13.67 -26.23 -4.02
CA ASP A 559 -14.11 -24.88 -3.61
C ASP A 559 -14.87 -24.17 -4.73
N ALA A 560 -14.40 -24.35 -5.97
CA ALA A 560 -15.05 -23.80 -7.16
C ALA A 560 -16.45 -24.41 -7.40
N ILE A 561 -16.63 -25.70 -7.14
CA ILE A 561 -17.93 -26.38 -7.24
C ILE A 561 -18.86 -25.93 -6.11
N LEU A 562 -18.39 -25.91 -4.86
CA LEU A 562 -19.19 -25.50 -3.69
C LEU A 562 -19.70 -24.06 -3.82
N GLU A 563 -18.88 -23.15 -4.34
CA GLU A 563 -19.27 -21.76 -4.60
C GLU A 563 -20.48 -21.66 -5.56
N LEU A 564 -20.58 -22.54 -6.56
CA LEU A 564 -21.67 -22.53 -7.54
C LEU A 564 -22.91 -23.32 -7.09
N GLN A 565 -22.79 -24.15 -6.05
CA GLN A 565 -23.91 -24.89 -5.46
C GLN A 565 -24.70 -24.06 -4.44
N ASN A 566 -24.04 -23.08 -3.82
CA ASN A 566 -24.62 -22.17 -2.81
C ASN A 566 -25.26 -20.91 -3.42
N VAL A 567 -25.15 -20.79 -4.73
CA VAL A 567 -25.72 -19.78 -5.62
C VAL A 567 -26.66 -20.54 -6.54
#